data_AF-A0A527YN71-F1
#
_entry.id   AF-A0A527YN71-F1
#
_cell.length_a   1.000
_cell.length_b   1.000
_cell.length_c   1.000
_cell.angle_alpha   90.00
_cell.angle_beta   90.00
_cell.angle_gamma   90.00
#
_symmetry.space_group_name_H-M   'P 1'
#
loop_
_entity.id
_entity.type
_entity.pdbx_description
1 polymer ?
#
loop_
_entity_poly.entity_id
_entity_poly.type
_entity_poly.pdbx_seq_one_letter_code
_entity_poly.pdbx_strand_id
1 'polypeptide(L)'
;ALNSAIVVTEPLSDKLWSEIGWDGYEVLGDAAHTYCYAQRTREGRIAMGGRGVPYRFGSKTDVRGVTQQATIDKLHKILTTLLPQT
;
A
#
# COMPACT_ATOMS: atom_id res chain seq x y z
N ALA A 1 0.24 17.70 10.59
CA ALA A 1 -0.42 17.28 9.35
C ALA A 1 -0.67 15.79 9.37
N LEU A 2 -1.88 15.42 8.95
CA LEU A 2 -2.27 14.05 8.65
C LEU A 2 -1.70 13.73 7.26
N ASN A 3 -0.68 12.86 7.18
CA ASN A 3 -0.19 12.37 5.89
C ASN A 3 -0.59 10.91 5.74
N SER A 4 -1.38 10.63 4.71
CA SER A 4 -1.64 9.27 4.23
C SER A 4 -0.75 9.01 3.02
N ALA A 5 -0.19 7.81 2.93
CA ALA A 5 0.60 7.37 1.79
C ALA A 5 0.05 6.05 1.26
N ILE A 6 0.09 5.91 -0.06
CA ILE A 6 -0.27 4.70 -0.79
C ILE A 6 0.89 4.39 -1.72
N VAL A 7 1.28 3.12 -1.80
CA VAL A 7 2.14 2.60 -2.87
C VAL A 7 1.25 1.98 -3.94
N VAL A 8 1.63 2.17 -5.20
CA VAL A 8 0.90 1.63 -6.35
C VAL A 8 1.89 0.92 -7.24
N THR A 9 1.60 -0.32 -7.60
CA THR A 9 2.45 -1.09 -8.53
C THR A 9 2.31 -0.57 -9.96
N GLU A 10 3.22 -0.99 -10.82
CA GLU A 10 2.94 -1.05 -12.26
C GLU A 10 1.75 -1.99 -12.53
N PRO A 11 1.08 -1.90 -13.70
CA PRO A 11 0.07 -2.88 -14.07
C PRO A 11 0.66 -4.28 -14.05
N LEU A 12 0.01 -5.21 -13.36
CA LEU A 12 0.47 -6.59 -13.31
C LEU A 12 -0.08 -7.36 -14.51
N SER A 13 0.70 -8.33 -14.98
CA SER A 13 0.26 -9.23 -16.05
C SER A 13 -0.92 -10.10 -15.62
N ASP A 14 -1.73 -10.55 -16.59
CA ASP A 14 -2.84 -11.48 -16.32
C ASP A 14 -2.37 -12.79 -15.68
N LYS A 15 -1.17 -13.26 -16.06
CA LYS A 15 -0.54 -14.43 -15.45
C LYS A 15 -0.31 -14.22 -13.95
N LEU A 16 0.22 -13.06 -13.57
CA LEU A 16 0.49 -12.75 -12.17
C LEU A 16 -0.81 -12.58 -11.38
N TRP A 17 -1.84 -11.96 -11.96
CA TRP A 17 -3.18 -11.92 -11.35
C TRP A 17 -3.76 -13.32 -11.12
N SER A 18 -3.62 -14.22 -12.10
CA SER A 18 -4.05 -15.62 -11.97
C SER A 18 -3.26 -16.37 -10.89
N GLU A 19 -1.97 -16.09 -10.72
CA GLU A 19 -1.15 -16.67 -9.64
C GLU A 19 -1.52 -16.11 -8.25
N ILE A 20 -1.90 -14.83 -8.17
CA ILE A 20 -2.41 -14.21 -6.94
C ILE A 20 -3.77 -14.81 -6.54
N GLY A 21 -4.61 -15.17 -7.51
CA GLY A 21 -5.96 -15.71 -7.25
C GLY A 21 -6.95 -14.68 -6.74
N TRP A 22 -6.67 -13.39 -6.97
CA TRP A 22 -7.54 -12.27 -6.60
C TRP A 22 -8.20 -11.69 -7.86
N ASP A 23 -9.26 -12.37 -8.30
CA ASP A 23 -9.93 -12.07 -9.57
C ASP A 23 -10.86 -10.85 -9.48
N GLY A 24 -11.41 -10.60 -8.29
CA GLY A 24 -12.29 -9.48 -8.02
C GLY A 24 -11.57 -8.15 -7.77
N TYR A 25 -12.37 -7.16 -7.37
CA TYR A 25 -11.93 -5.79 -7.04
C TYR A 25 -12.30 -5.44 -5.59
N GLU A 26 -12.48 -6.45 -4.74
CA GLU A 26 -12.75 -6.28 -3.32
C GLU A 26 -11.62 -5.49 -2.67
N VAL A 27 -11.89 -4.82 -1.55
CA VAL A 27 -10.83 -4.24 -0.72
C VAL A 27 -10.42 -5.29 0.30
N LEU A 28 -9.14 -5.63 0.32
CA LEU A 28 -8.55 -6.49 1.35
C LEU A 28 -8.04 -5.61 2.48
N GLY A 29 -8.20 -6.08 3.73
CA GLY A 29 -7.68 -5.42 4.92
C GLY A 29 -6.95 -6.40 5.82
N ASP A 30 -5.84 -5.98 6.41
CA ASP A 30 -5.10 -6.78 7.39
C ASP A 30 -5.51 -6.41 8.84
N ALA A 31 -5.74 -7.44 9.65
CA ALA A 31 -6.03 -7.33 11.08
C ALA A 31 -4.79 -7.53 11.97
N ALA A 32 -3.63 -7.90 11.41
CA ALA A 32 -2.40 -8.18 12.16
C ALA A 32 -1.59 -6.92 12.46
N HIS A 33 -1.95 -6.19 13.53
CA HIS A 33 -1.21 -5.07 14.19
C HIS A 33 -0.76 -3.86 13.33
N THR A 34 -0.82 -3.96 12.01
CA THR A 34 -0.48 -2.94 11.03
C THR A 34 -1.65 -2.91 10.07
N TYR A 35 -2.65 -2.08 10.39
CA TYR A 35 -3.76 -1.83 9.47
C TYR A 35 -3.20 -1.46 8.09
N CYS A 36 -3.34 -2.37 7.13
CA CYS A 36 -3.13 -2.11 5.74
C CYS A 36 -4.40 -2.44 4.97
N TYR A 37 -4.58 -1.79 3.84
CA TYR A 37 -5.65 -2.06 2.91
C TYR A 37 -5.07 -2.12 1.51
N ALA A 38 -5.57 -3.02 0.69
CA ALA A 38 -5.17 -3.18 -0.70
C ALA A 38 -6.39 -3.34 -1.60
N GLN A 39 -6.30 -2.81 -2.82
CA GLN A 39 -7.32 -3.02 -3.84
C GLN A 39 -6.68 -3.17 -5.22
N ARG A 40 -7.25 -4.06 -6.04
CA ARG A 40 -7.01 -4.09 -7.48
C ARG A 40 -7.63 -2.85 -8.14
N THR A 41 -6.87 -2.10 -8.93
CA THR A 41 -7.41 -0.98 -9.72
C THR A 41 -7.94 -1.47 -11.06
N ARG A 42 -8.82 -0.69 -11.68
CA ARG A 42 -9.38 -0.96 -13.02
C ARG A 42 -8.30 -1.18 -14.08
N GLU A 43 -7.15 -0.52 -13.94
CA GLU A 43 -5.98 -0.63 -14.82
C GLU A 43 -5.05 -1.80 -14.47
N GLY A 44 -5.46 -2.71 -13.58
CA GLY A 44 -4.71 -3.91 -13.24
C GLY A 44 -3.54 -3.70 -12.30
N ARG A 45 -3.60 -2.69 -11.42
CA ARG A 45 -2.56 -2.40 -10.42
C ARG A 45 -3.00 -2.84 -9.03
N ILE A 46 -2.04 -2.97 -8.12
CA ILE A 46 -2.33 -3.05 -6.68
C ILE A 46 -2.10 -1.67 -6.08
N ALA A 47 -3.14 -1.08 -5.50
CA ALA A 47 -3.04 0.12 -4.67
C ALA A 47 -3.09 -0.29 -3.20
N MET A 48 -2.02 -0.05 -2.45
CA MET A 48 -1.90 -0.44 -1.04
C MET A 48 -1.58 0.76 -0.15
N GLY A 49 -2.42 0.98 0.85
CA GLY A 49 -2.17 1.93 1.92
C GLY A 49 -2.03 1.22 3.27
N GLY A 50 -1.51 1.93 4.25
CA GLY A 50 -1.36 1.39 5.59
C GLY A 50 -0.66 2.35 6.54
N ARG A 51 -0.43 1.89 7.78
CA ARG A 51 0.18 2.74 8.81
C ARG A 51 1.67 3.00 8.52
N GLY A 52 1.97 4.18 8.00
CA GLY A 52 3.34 4.72 7.87
C GLY A 52 3.99 5.13 9.19
N VAL A 53 5.03 5.95 9.09
CA VAL A 53 5.64 6.64 10.25
C VAL A 53 4.61 7.52 10.99
N PRO A 54 4.66 7.62 12.32
CA PRO A 54 3.70 8.42 13.08
C PRO A 54 3.66 9.88 12.66
N TYR A 55 2.52 10.53 12.91
CA TYR A 55 2.35 11.95 12.66
C TYR A 55 3.38 12.79 13.40
N ARG A 56 3.78 13.91 12.77
CA ARG A 56 4.67 14.87 13.40
C ARG A 56 3.98 15.50 14.60
N PHE A 57 4.69 15.54 15.72
CA PHE A 57 4.21 16.14 16.96
C PHE A 57 3.80 17.60 16.77
N GLY A 58 2.76 18.04 17.49
CA GLY A 58 2.30 19.43 17.48
C GLY A 58 1.69 19.88 16.14
N SER A 59 1.01 18.97 15.43
CA SER A 59 0.33 19.26 14.16
C SER A 59 1.23 19.77 13.02
N LYS A 60 2.56 19.68 13.15
CA LYS A 60 3.52 20.13 12.14
C LYS A 60 3.23 19.52 10.76
N THR A 61 3.31 20.35 9.73
CA THR A 61 3.12 19.95 8.33
C THR A 61 4.40 19.38 7.74
N ASP A 62 4.31 18.70 6.61
CA ASP A 62 5.48 18.37 5.80
C ASP A 62 5.84 19.53 4.84
N VAL A 63 6.80 19.24 3.95
CA VAL A 63 7.05 20.03 2.75
C VAL A 63 6.35 19.34 1.57
N ARG A 64 5.28 19.96 1.05
CA ARG A 64 4.62 19.58 -0.22
C ARG A 64 4.07 18.14 -0.32
N GLY A 65 3.62 17.53 0.77
CA GLY A 65 3.02 16.19 0.75
C GLY A 65 4.04 15.06 0.60
N VAL A 66 5.35 15.34 0.70
CA VAL A 66 6.38 14.33 0.44
C VAL A 66 6.31 13.21 1.48
N THR A 67 6.08 12.00 0.98
CA THR A 67 6.09 10.79 1.80
C THR A 67 7.51 10.45 2.24
N GLN A 68 7.66 10.08 3.51
CA GLN A 68 8.96 9.72 4.08
C GLN A 68 9.42 8.36 3.54
N GLN A 69 10.71 8.22 3.23
CA GLN A 69 11.28 6.95 2.71
C GLN A 69 10.92 5.75 3.60
N ALA A 70 11.01 5.90 4.92
CA ALA A 70 10.64 4.83 5.86
C ALA A 70 9.17 4.37 5.75
N THR A 71 8.25 5.25 5.29
CA THR A 71 6.87 4.84 5.00
C THR A 71 6.78 4.04 3.70
N ILE A 72 7.51 4.46 2.66
CA ILE A 72 7.61 3.73 1.39
C ILE A 72 8.16 2.33 1.64
N ASP A 73 9.30 2.22 2.33
CA ASP A 73 9.96 0.94 2.62
C ASP A 73 9.06 0.01 3.43
N LYS A 74 8.30 0.55 4.39
CA LYS A 74 7.36 -0.22 5.20
C LYS A 74 6.19 -0.74 4.39
N LEU A 75 5.57 0.10 3.55
CA LEU A 75 4.46 -0.31 2.70
C LEU A 75 4.91 -1.33 1.65
N HIS A 76 6.10 -1.14 1.07
CA HIS A 76 6.71 -2.10 0.16
C HIS A 76 6.95 -3.46 0.83
N LYS A 77 7.48 -3.46 2.06
CA LYS A 77 7.67 -4.70 2.83
C LYS A 77 6.35 -5.41 3.12
N ILE A 78 5.29 -4.69 3.45
CA ILE A 78 3.96 -5.27 3.67
C ILE A 78 3.46 -5.91 2.37
N LEU A 79 3.56 -5.21 1.24
CA LEU A 79 3.16 -5.70 -0.07
C LEU A 79 3.83 -7.04 -0.39
N THR A 80 5.16 -7.10 -0.34
CA THR A 80 5.91 -8.32 -0.69
C THR A 80 5.81 -9.43 0.37
N THR A 81 5.39 -9.11 1.59
CA THR A 81 5.07 -10.13 2.60
C THR A 81 3.72 -10.78 2.33
N LEU A 82 2.71 -9.98 1.96
CA LEU A 82 1.36 -10.47 1.69
C LEU A 82 1.24 -11.11 0.30
N LEU A 83 1.97 -10.58 -0.67
CA LEU A 83 1.95 -10.96 -2.08
C LEU A 83 3.40 -11.18 -2.56
N PRO A 84 4.06 -12.28 -2.17
CA PRO A 84 5.47 -12.53 -2.48
C PRO A 84 5.81 -12.67 -3.97
N GLN A 85 4.80 -12.79 -4.83
CA GLN A 85 4.94 -12.87 -6.29
C GLN A 85 5.06 -11.50 -6.97
N THR A 86 4.83 -10.39 -6.25
CA THR A 86 4.88 -9.02 -6.78
C THR A 86 6.23 -8.35 -6.59
#